data_AF-B0K7I8-F1
#
_entry.id   AF-B0K7I8-F1
#
_cell.length_a   1.000
_cell.length_b   1.000
_cell.length_c   1.000
_cell.angle_alpha   90.00
_cell.angle_beta   90.00
_cell.angle_gamma   90.00
#
_symmetry.space_group_name_H-M   'P 1'
#
loop_
_entity.id
_entity.type
_entity.pdbx_description
1 polymer ?
#
loop_
_entity_poly.entity_id
_entity_poly.type
_entity_poly.pdbx_seq_one_letter_code
_entity_poly.pdbx_strand_id
1 'polypeptide(L)'
;MVNNNTITVEIDNKLKKYNLLKNVPVYLESENIGKECLQTGQLVKLTLNSKNSITKIEILNNKSEKEVIQIELKKVTNPSQKIMSIVESIKSKPTVKLIDENGVYYIIATRGMTRTGGYIVIIQKAQIIKTSKDAILEVEVKYIDPSPDAIVTQAITYPYDIKNFTYDGKITQISVKTDKNINVSVDIDLASDVK
;
A
#
# COMPACT_ATOMS: atom_id res chain seq x y z
N MET A 1 -19.12 -10.45 -15.42
CA MET A 1 -20.41 -10.76 -14.75
C MET A 1 -20.58 -12.27 -14.71
N VAL A 2 -20.61 -12.85 -13.52
CA VAL A 2 -20.94 -14.26 -13.32
C VAL A 2 -22.41 -14.31 -12.92
N ASN A 3 -23.23 -15.07 -13.66
CA ASN A 3 -24.58 -15.42 -13.25
C ASN A 3 -24.59 -16.93 -12.99
N ASN A 4 -25.54 -17.46 -12.21
CA ASN A 4 -25.50 -18.83 -11.67
C ASN A 4 -25.20 -19.96 -12.70
N ASN A 5 -25.44 -19.70 -13.99
CA ASN A 5 -25.32 -20.69 -15.06
C ASN A 5 -24.42 -20.26 -16.22
N THR A 6 -23.86 -19.03 -16.21
CA THR A 6 -23.06 -18.53 -17.35
C THR A 6 -21.94 -17.61 -16.91
N ILE A 7 -20.80 -17.69 -17.61
CA ILE A 7 -19.69 -16.74 -17.51
C ILE A 7 -19.52 -16.00 -18.84
N THR A 8 -19.18 -14.72 -18.76
CA THR A 8 -18.75 -13.93 -19.92
C THR A 8 -17.25 -13.70 -19.81
N VAL A 9 -16.51 -14.05 -20.85
CA VAL A 9 -15.07 -13.82 -20.97
C VAL A 9 -14.77 -13.01 -22.21
N GLU A 10 -13.71 -12.23 -22.17
CA GLU A 10 -13.19 -11.48 -23.30
C GLU A 10 -12.11 -12.31 -24.00
N ILE A 11 -12.27 -12.54 -25.30
CA ILE A 11 -11.31 -13.26 -26.14
C ILE A 11 -11.14 -12.44 -27.42
N ASP A 12 -9.92 -12.00 -27.73
CA ASP A 12 -9.59 -11.18 -28.91
C ASP A 12 -10.49 -9.92 -29.02
N ASN A 13 -10.62 -9.16 -27.92
CA ASN A 13 -11.48 -7.98 -27.78
C ASN A 13 -12.97 -8.23 -28.08
N LYS A 14 -13.42 -9.49 -28.02
CA LYS A 14 -14.83 -9.87 -28.19
C LYS A 14 -15.33 -10.58 -26.94
N LEU A 15 -16.45 -10.11 -26.41
CA LEU A 15 -17.14 -10.78 -25.30
C LEU A 15 -17.82 -12.05 -25.80
N LYS A 16 -17.44 -13.19 -25.23
CA LYS A 16 -18.05 -14.49 -25.48
C LYS A 16 -18.69 -15.01 -24.19
N LYS A 17 -19.89 -15.55 -24.33
CA LYS A 17 -20.67 -16.10 -23.21
C LYS A 17 -20.67 -17.62 -23.28
N TYR A 18 -20.41 -18.26 -22.15
CA TYR A 18 -20.34 -19.72 -22.02
C TYR A 18 -21.25 -20.22 -20.91
N ASN A 19 -21.77 -21.43 -21.09
CA ASN A 19 -22.58 -22.11 -20.09
C ASN A 19 -21.68 -22.83 -19.07
N LEU A 20 -22.07 -22.77 -17.79
CA LEU A 20 -21.44 -23.48 -16.69
C LEU A 20 -22.24 -24.74 -16.37
N LEU A 21 -21.56 -25.88 -16.18
CA LEU A 21 -22.19 -27.02 -15.53
C LEU A 21 -22.49 -26.70 -14.05
N LYS A 22 -23.46 -27.41 -13.47
CA LYS A 22 -23.97 -27.13 -12.12
C LYS A 22 -22.86 -27.08 -11.04
N ASN A 23 -21.87 -27.96 -11.17
CA ASN A 23 -20.77 -28.15 -10.21
C ASN A 23 -19.40 -27.96 -10.89
N VAL A 24 -19.23 -26.91 -11.68
CA VAL A 24 -17.91 -26.61 -12.26
C VAL A 24 -16.93 -26.29 -11.13
N PRO A 25 -15.84 -27.07 -10.97
CA PRO A 25 -14.80 -26.74 -10.02
C PRO A 25 -14.01 -25.52 -10.51
N VAL A 26 -13.65 -24.67 -9.56
CA VAL A 26 -12.85 -23.47 -9.78
C VAL A 26 -11.57 -23.62 -8.97
N TYR A 27 -10.44 -23.58 -9.66
CA TYR A 27 -9.13 -23.74 -9.06
C TYR A 27 -8.38 -22.41 -9.04
N LEU A 28 -7.70 -22.16 -7.93
CA LEU A 28 -6.56 -21.25 -7.86
C LEU A 28 -5.34 -22.10 -7.54
N GLU A 29 -4.34 -22.06 -8.41
CA GLU A 29 -3.21 -22.99 -8.39
C GLU A 29 -3.67 -24.45 -8.39
N SER A 30 -3.65 -25.13 -7.23
CA SER A 30 -4.08 -26.52 -7.04
C SER A 30 -5.27 -26.67 -6.08
N GLU A 31 -5.74 -25.58 -5.46
CA GLU A 31 -6.83 -25.61 -4.49
C GLU A 31 -8.17 -25.35 -5.18
N ASN A 32 -9.19 -26.16 -4.85
CA ASN A 32 -10.57 -25.92 -5.31
C ASN A 32 -11.24 -24.91 -4.38
N ILE A 33 -11.35 -23.66 -4.84
CA ILE A 33 -11.84 -22.52 -4.05
C ILE A 33 -13.32 -22.22 -4.26
N GLY A 34 -13.99 -22.96 -5.14
CA GLY A 34 -15.39 -22.70 -5.46
C GLY A 34 -15.64 -21.48 -6.35
N LYS A 35 -16.85 -21.40 -6.90
CA LYS A 35 -17.25 -20.38 -7.90
C LYS A 35 -17.50 -19.00 -7.31
N GLU A 36 -17.76 -18.95 -6.01
CA GLU A 36 -17.96 -17.75 -5.19
C GLU A 36 -16.73 -16.84 -5.17
N CYS A 37 -15.55 -17.39 -5.43
CA CYS A 37 -14.30 -16.63 -5.51
C CYS A 37 -14.03 -16.02 -6.89
N LEU A 38 -14.91 -16.25 -7.88
CA LEU A 38 -14.77 -15.63 -9.21
C LEU A 38 -15.17 -14.16 -9.17
N GLN A 39 -14.29 -13.31 -9.69
CA GLN A 39 -14.47 -11.87 -9.77
C GLN A 39 -14.29 -11.36 -11.19
N THR A 40 -14.98 -10.27 -11.53
CA THR A 40 -14.83 -9.64 -12.85
C THR A 40 -13.41 -9.08 -13.00
N GLY A 41 -12.76 -9.35 -14.13
CA GLY A 41 -11.39 -8.91 -14.42
C GLY A 41 -10.29 -9.86 -13.95
N GLN A 42 -10.62 -11.11 -13.61
CA GLN A 42 -9.66 -12.21 -13.47
C GLN A 42 -9.32 -12.80 -14.83
N LEU A 43 -8.05 -13.18 -15.02
CA LEU A 43 -7.59 -14.02 -16.11
C LEU A 43 -7.88 -15.46 -15.72
N VAL A 44 -8.56 -16.17 -16.60
CA VAL A 44 -8.98 -17.55 -16.37
C VAL A 44 -8.63 -18.41 -17.58
N LYS A 45 -8.29 -19.66 -17.32
CA LYS A 45 -8.24 -20.72 -18.31
C LYS A 45 -9.49 -21.58 -18.14
N LEU A 46 -10.19 -21.77 -19.25
CA LEU A 46 -11.42 -22.54 -19.28
C LEU A 46 -11.14 -23.89 -19.94
N THR A 47 -11.58 -24.97 -19.31
CA THR A 47 -11.69 -26.28 -19.97
C THR A 47 -13.13 -26.49 -20.37
N LEU A 48 -13.37 -26.87 -21.63
CA LEU A 48 -14.70 -27.09 -22.19
C LEU A 48 -14.86 -28.56 -22.58
N ASN A 49 -16.10 -29.06 -22.52
CA ASN A 49 -16.46 -30.35 -23.11
C ASN A 49 -16.79 -30.22 -24.61
N SER A 50 -17.13 -31.35 -25.24
CA SER A 50 -17.54 -31.42 -26.66
C SER A 50 -18.79 -30.61 -27.02
N LYS A 51 -19.56 -30.14 -26.02
CA LYS A 51 -20.75 -29.29 -26.19
C LYS A 51 -20.46 -27.82 -25.87
N ASN A 52 -19.20 -27.40 -25.81
CA ASN A 52 -18.76 -26.05 -25.43
C ASN A 52 -19.28 -25.58 -24.06
N SER A 53 -19.59 -26.52 -23.14
CA SER A 53 -19.89 -26.19 -21.75
C SER A 53 -18.62 -26.27 -20.93
N ILE A 54 -18.43 -25.31 -20.03
CA ILE A 54 -17.25 -25.26 -19.17
C ILE A 54 -17.33 -26.40 -18.16
N THR A 55 -16.24 -27.15 -18.03
CA THR A 55 -16.04 -28.26 -17.09
C THR A 55 -15.01 -27.97 -16.00
N LYS A 56 -14.13 -26.99 -16.21
CA LYS A 56 -13.12 -26.54 -15.23
C LYS A 56 -12.79 -25.07 -15.46
N ILE A 57 -12.61 -24.31 -14.40
CA ILE A 57 -12.06 -22.95 -14.44
C ILE A 57 -10.77 -22.93 -13.62
N GLU A 58 -9.69 -22.47 -14.23
CA GLU A 58 -8.41 -22.24 -13.54
C GLU A 58 -8.14 -20.74 -13.56
N ILE A 59 -8.06 -20.10 -12.38
CA ILE A 59 -7.68 -18.70 -12.28
C ILE A 59 -6.18 -18.62 -12.54
N LEU A 60 -5.80 -17.94 -13.62
CA LEU A 60 -4.41 -17.83 -14.08
C LEU A 60 -3.67 -16.67 -13.44
N ASN A 61 -4.37 -15.58 -13.12
CA ASN A 61 -3.81 -14.54 -12.29
C ASN A 61 -4.35 -14.67 -10.88
N ASN A 62 -3.47 -14.98 -9.94
CA ASN A 62 -3.77 -14.75 -8.55
C ASN A 62 -3.93 -13.24 -8.38
N LYS A 63 -5.15 -12.69 -8.53
CA LYS A 63 -5.46 -11.32 -8.10
C LYS A 63 -5.50 -11.19 -6.57
N SER A 64 -4.79 -12.09 -5.89
CA SER A 64 -4.43 -12.06 -4.48
C SER A 64 -2.91 -12.18 -4.27
N GLU A 65 -2.08 -12.18 -5.32
CA GLU A 65 -0.66 -11.91 -5.17
C GLU A 65 -0.45 -10.40 -5.08
N LYS A 66 -0.54 -9.92 -3.84
CA LYS A 66 0.08 -8.68 -3.44
C LYS A 66 1.58 -8.81 -3.75
N GLU A 67 2.05 -8.18 -4.82
CA GLU A 67 3.49 -8.05 -5.06
C GLU A 67 4.04 -7.10 -3.99
N VAL A 68 4.91 -7.61 -3.13
CA VAL A 68 5.57 -6.83 -2.08
C VAL A 68 6.95 -6.43 -2.56
N ILE A 69 7.15 -5.12 -2.76
CA ILE A 69 8.45 -4.54 -3.11
C ILE A 69 9.09 -4.01 -1.84
N GLN A 70 10.24 -4.58 -1.48
CA GLN A 70 11.06 -4.07 -0.38
C GLN A 70 11.73 -2.77 -0.82
N ILE A 71 11.61 -1.74 0.02
CA ILE A 71 12.23 -0.44 -0.23
C ILE A 71 13.47 -0.29 0.66
N GLU A 72 14.56 0.17 0.06
CA GLU A 72 15.70 0.67 0.80
C GLU A 72 15.47 2.14 1.19
N LEU A 73 15.24 2.39 2.48
CA LEU A 73 15.06 3.73 3.02
C LEU A 73 16.41 4.40 3.31
N LYS A 74 16.65 5.57 2.73
CA LYS A 74 17.83 6.39 3.02
C LYS A 74 17.47 7.49 4.01
N LYS A 75 18.31 7.68 5.03
CA LYS A 75 18.14 8.77 5.98
C LYS A 75 18.46 10.11 5.32
N VAL A 76 17.59 11.08 5.47
CA VAL A 76 17.81 12.44 4.99
C VAL A 76 18.36 13.28 6.14
N THR A 77 19.63 13.66 6.06
CA THR A 77 20.31 14.49 7.09
C THR A 77 20.36 15.97 6.73
N ASN A 78 20.28 16.30 5.45
CA ASN A 78 20.26 17.67 4.94
C ASN A 78 19.07 17.87 3.98
N PRO A 79 17.83 17.92 4.50
CA PRO A 79 16.63 18.10 3.68
C PRO A 79 16.60 19.47 2.99
N SER A 80 15.96 19.53 1.82
CA SER A 80 15.77 20.80 1.10
C SER A 80 14.86 21.77 1.88
N GLN A 81 14.92 23.07 1.56
CA GLN A 81 14.07 24.09 2.19
C GLN A 81 12.57 23.79 2.02
N LYS A 82 12.19 23.18 0.89
CA LYS A 82 10.81 22.78 0.61
C LYS A 82 10.36 21.67 1.57
N ILE A 83 11.17 20.63 1.73
CA ILE A 83 10.90 19.53 2.67
C ILE A 83 10.83 20.05 4.11
N MET A 84 11.75 20.94 4.50
CA MET A 84 11.74 21.55 5.83
C MET A 84 10.50 22.40 6.09
N SER A 85 10.04 23.17 5.11
CA SER A 85 8.79 23.94 5.23
C SER A 85 7.58 23.04 5.48
N ILE A 86 7.57 21.84 4.90
CA ILE A 86 6.49 20.85 5.12
C ILE A 86 6.59 20.25 6.52
N VAL A 87 7.80 19.91 6.99
CA VAL A 87 8.00 19.49 8.39
C VAL A 87 7.44 20.55 9.33
N GLU A 88 7.79 21.81 9.13
CA GLU A 88 7.34 22.93 9.96
C GLU A 88 5.82 23.11 9.99
N SER A 89 5.12 22.83 8.88
CA SER A 89 3.66 22.94 8.83
C SER A 89 2.93 21.80 9.54
N ILE A 90 3.53 20.60 9.63
CA ILE A 90 2.88 19.42 10.23
C ILE A 90 3.41 19.06 11.63
N LYS A 91 4.56 19.61 12.07
CA LYS A 91 5.27 19.20 13.29
C LYS A 91 4.49 19.27 14.60
N SER A 92 3.38 20.02 14.62
CA SER A 92 2.59 20.24 15.84
C SER A 92 1.81 19.01 16.29
N LYS A 93 1.52 18.07 15.37
CA LYS A 93 0.74 16.86 15.63
C LYS A 93 1.49 15.60 15.18
N PRO A 94 1.17 14.41 15.72
CA PRO A 94 1.64 13.15 15.15
C PRO A 94 1.13 12.99 13.72
N THR A 95 2.02 13.05 12.73
CA THR A 95 1.67 12.99 11.30
C THR A 95 2.71 12.20 10.53
N VAL A 96 2.25 11.37 9.60
CA VAL A 96 3.08 10.76 8.55
C VAL A 96 2.64 11.30 7.21
N LYS A 97 3.58 11.90 6.47
CA LYS A 97 3.32 12.49 5.16
C LYS A 97 4.25 11.90 4.11
N LEU A 98 3.67 11.52 2.96
CA LEU A 98 4.41 11.14 1.75
C LEU A 98 4.42 12.31 0.77
N ILE A 99 5.60 12.60 0.21
CA ILE A 99 5.78 13.62 -0.83
C ILE A 99 6.52 12.98 -2.00
N ASP A 100 6.07 13.26 -3.21
CA ASP A 100 6.82 12.94 -4.44
C ASP A 100 7.53 14.19 -4.96
N GLU A 101 8.86 14.13 -5.10
CA GLU A 101 9.65 15.13 -5.80
C GLU A 101 10.44 14.47 -6.93
N ASN A 102 9.88 14.51 -8.14
CA ASN A 102 10.52 14.03 -9.37
C ASN A 102 11.01 12.57 -9.28
N GLY A 103 10.18 11.67 -8.73
CA GLY A 103 10.51 10.25 -8.61
C GLY A 103 11.34 9.90 -7.36
N VAL A 104 11.65 10.90 -6.53
CA VAL A 104 12.18 10.69 -5.17
C VAL A 104 11.03 10.90 -4.18
N TYR A 105 10.66 9.83 -3.51
CA TYR A 105 9.64 9.84 -2.47
C TYR A 105 10.26 10.16 -1.11
N TYR A 106 9.69 11.13 -0.41
CA TYR A 106 10.05 11.48 0.96
C TYR A 106 8.94 11.08 1.93
N ILE A 107 9.31 10.32 2.95
CA ILE A 107 8.45 9.98 4.08
C ILE A 107 8.89 10.86 5.26
N ILE A 108 7.97 11.67 5.75
CA ILE A 108 8.16 12.50 6.94
C ILE A 108 7.28 11.95 8.05
N ALA A 109 7.88 11.58 9.17
CA ALA A 109 7.15 11.20 10.37
C ALA A 109 7.42 12.22 11.47
N THR A 110 6.36 12.74 12.08
CA THR A 110 6.44 13.69 13.19
C THR A 110 5.76 13.11 14.42
N ARG A 111 6.27 13.51 15.59
CA ARG A 111 5.71 13.13 16.89
C ARG A 111 4.68 14.12 17.42
N GLY A 112 4.64 15.32 16.87
CA GLY A 112 3.90 16.42 17.47
C GLY A 112 4.72 17.16 18.53
N MET A 113 4.10 18.20 19.07
CA MET A 113 4.71 19.04 20.11
C MET A 113 4.88 18.26 21.42
N THR A 114 6.10 18.23 21.96
CA THR A 114 6.42 17.66 23.27
C THR A 114 6.96 18.74 24.21
N ARG A 115 6.55 18.71 25.49
CA ARG A 115 6.94 19.75 26.48
C ARG A 115 8.37 19.62 27.00
N THR A 116 8.99 18.47 26.75
CA THR A 116 10.37 18.16 27.13
C THR A 116 11.08 17.48 25.96
N GLY A 117 12.41 17.43 26.02
CA GLY A 117 13.23 16.61 25.13
C GLY A 117 13.19 15.12 25.49
N GLY A 118 13.94 14.31 24.72
CA GLY A 118 14.08 12.87 24.96
C GLY A 118 13.04 12.00 24.25
N TYR A 119 12.04 12.60 23.63
CA TYR A 119 11.10 11.89 22.76
C TYR A 119 11.67 11.71 21.35
N ILE A 120 11.42 10.54 20.76
CA ILE A 120 11.92 10.19 19.44
C ILE A 120 10.76 9.61 18.59
N VAL A 121 10.81 9.87 17.30
CA VAL A 121 10.05 9.17 16.26
C VAL A 121 11.04 8.64 15.23
N ILE A 122 10.84 7.40 14.77
CA ILE A 122 11.73 6.73 13.83
C ILE A 122 10.90 6.04 12.76
N ILE A 123 11.21 6.28 11.49
CA ILE A 123 10.70 5.47 10.39
C ILE A 123 11.59 4.24 10.28
N GLN A 124 11.05 3.07 10.62
CA GLN A 124 11.82 1.84 10.72
C GLN A 124 11.97 1.15 9.37
N LYS A 125 10.84 0.96 8.69
CA LYS A 125 10.73 0.17 7.46
C LYS A 125 9.62 0.73 6.59
N ALA A 126 9.76 0.50 5.29
CA ALA A 126 8.67 0.71 4.35
C ALA A 126 8.71 -0.37 3.26
N GLN A 127 7.54 -0.70 2.73
CA GLN A 127 7.39 -1.60 1.60
C GLN A 127 6.22 -1.16 0.74
N ILE A 128 6.27 -1.46 -0.55
CA ILE A 128 5.13 -1.21 -1.44
C ILE A 128 4.38 -2.51 -1.63
N ILE A 129 3.07 -2.45 -1.38
CA ILE A 129 2.13 -3.50 -1.72
C ILE A 129 1.45 -3.08 -3.02
N LYS A 130 1.85 -3.70 -4.12
CA LYS A 130 1.16 -3.55 -5.39
C LYS A 130 -0.04 -4.48 -5.44
N THR A 131 -1.12 -3.92 -5.96
CA THR A 131 -2.32 -4.65 -6.37
C THR A 131 -2.57 -4.32 -7.84
N SER A 132 -3.59 -4.94 -8.43
CA SER A 132 -3.94 -4.68 -9.84
C SER A 132 -4.35 -3.24 -10.17
N LYS A 133 -4.59 -2.39 -9.17
CA LYS A 133 -5.06 -1.00 -9.36
C LYS A 133 -4.26 0.01 -8.53
N ASP A 134 -3.76 -0.42 -7.37
CA ASP A 134 -3.16 0.45 -6.37
C ASP A 134 -1.74 0.02 -6.03
N ALA A 135 -0.90 1.00 -5.71
CA ALA A 135 0.39 0.79 -5.08
C ALA A 135 0.34 1.45 -3.70
N ILE A 136 0.27 0.62 -2.67
CA ILE A 136 0.12 1.05 -1.27
C ILE A 136 1.49 1.06 -0.62
N LEU A 137 1.96 2.21 -0.16
CA LEU A 137 3.15 2.31 0.68
C LEU A 137 2.79 1.97 2.12
N GLU A 138 3.21 0.81 2.60
CA GLU A 138 3.15 0.50 4.03
C GLU A 138 4.39 1.04 4.73
N VAL A 139 4.20 1.83 5.79
CA VAL A 139 5.28 2.43 6.58
C VAL A 139 5.14 2.01 8.04
N GLU A 140 6.24 1.53 8.64
CA GLU A 140 6.33 1.24 10.06
C GLU A 140 7.04 2.38 10.79
N VAL A 141 6.35 3.02 11.74
CA VAL A 141 6.86 4.14 12.53
C VAL A 141 6.87 3.79 14.00
N LYS A 142 8.00 4.03 14.66
CA LYS A 142 8.20 3.77 16.08
C LYS A 142 8.25 5.05 16.89
N TYR A 143 7.51 5.09 17.99
CA TYR A 143 7.46 6.23 18.92
C TYR A 143 8.12 5.87 20.25
N ILE A 144 9.29 6.45 20.52
CA ILE A 144 10.06 6.18 21.74
C ILE A 144 9.88 7.34 22.71
N ASP A 145 9.52 7.01 23.93
CA ASP A 145 9.38 7.98 25.02
C ASP A 145 10.63 7.90 25.90
N PRO A 146 11.08 9.02 26.49
CA PRO A 146 12.13 8.94 27.49
C PRO A 146 11.66 8.07 28.65
N SER A 147 12.60 7.36 29.27
CA SER A 147 12.33 6.63 30.52
C SER A 147 11.79 7.58 31.60
N PRO A 148 10.93 7.13 32.53
CA PRO A 148 10.48 7.96 33.65
C PRO A 148 11.62 8.60 34.45
N ASP A 149 12.76 7.92 34.55
CA ASP A 149 13.95 8.39 35.28
C ASP A 149 14.97 9.11 34.38
N ALA A 150 14.67 9.30 33.10
CA ALA A 150 15.59 9.95 32.18
C ALA A 150 15.70 11.45 32.51
N ILE A 151 16.93 11.94 32.60
CA ILE A 151 17.19 13.38 32.62
C ILE A 151 16.87 13.93 31.23
N VAL A 152 15.82 14.75 31.14
CA VAL A 152 15.35 15.33 29.89
C VAL A 152 15.51 16.85 29.88
N THR A 153 15.75 17.40 28.69
CA THR A 153 15.78 18.85 28.46
C THR A 153 14.39 19.45 28.72
N GLN A 154 14.34 20.56 29.46
CA GLN A 154 13.12 21.31 29.73
C GLN A 154 12.87 22.36 28.64
N ALA A 155 12.47 21.89 27.46
CA ALA A 155 12.13 22.75 26.33
C ALA A 155 11.05 22.10 25.47
N ILE A 156 10.24 22.95 24.82
CA ILE A 156 9.31 22.49 23.78
C ILE A 156 10.14 21.95 22.62
N THR A 157 9.86 20.71 22.23
CA THR A 157 10.54 20.04 21.11
C THR A 157 9.52 19.48 20.12
N TYR A 158 10.00 19.22 18.90
CA TYR A 158 9.21 18.70 17.80
C TYR A 158 9.98 17.56 17.12
N PRO A 159 10.00 16.35 17.69
CA PRO A 159 10.74 15.24 17.10
C PRO A 159 10.17 14.84 15.74
N TYR A 160 11.05 14.62 14.77
CA TYR A 160 10.71 14.14 13.44
C TYR A 160 11.82 13.23 12.88
N ASP A 161 11.47 12.41 11.89
CA ASP A 161 12.40 11.64 11.07
C ASP A 161 12.01 11.78 9.59
N ILE A 162 13.02 11.83 8.72
CA ILE A 162 12.84 11.95 7.27
C ILE A 162 13.63 10.86 6.58
N LYS A 163 12.92 10.06 5.79
CA LYS A 163 13.52 9.05 4.91
C LYS A 163 13.15 9.35 3.47
N ASN A 164 14.01 8.95 2.55
CA ASN A 164 13.65 8.93 1.13
C ASN A 164 13.93 7.58 0.48
N PHE A 165 13.30 7.38 -0.66
CA PHE A 165 13.53 6.27 -1.56
C PHE A 165 13.16 6.65 -2.99
N THR A 166 13.57 5.83 -3.95
CA THR A 166 13.20 5.97 -5.35
C THR A 166 12.28 4.83 -5.76
N TYR A 167 11.27 5.14 -6.57
CA TYR A 167 10.36 4.15 -7.11
C TYR A 167 9.82 4.67 -8.45
N ASP A 168 9.92 3.85 -9.50
CA ASP A 168 9.54 4.26 -10.86
C ASP A 168 8.01 4.27 -11.07
N GLY A 169 7.25 3.65 -10.16
CA GLY A 169 5.79 3.67 -10.20
C GLY A 169 5.19 4.80 -9.37
N LYS A 170 3.87 4.96 -9.46
CA LYS A 170 3.11 5.94 -8.68
C LYS A 170 2.51 5.31 -7.44
N ILE A 171 2.80 5.85 -6.27
CA ILE A 171 2.12 5.46 -5.02
C ILE A 171 0.73 6.07 -5.00
N THR A 172 -0.31 5.26 -4.76
CA THR A 172 -1.71 5.73 -4.72
C THR A 172 -2.24 5.90 -3.31
N GLN A 173 -1.66 5.16 -2.35
CA GLN A 173 -2.08 5.17 -0.96
C GLN A 173 -0.89 4.96 -0.03
N ILE A 174 -0.99 5.46 1.19
CA ILE A 174 -0.09 5.14 2.28
C ILE A 174 -0.89 4.47 3.42
N SER A 175 -0.29 3.48 4.06
CA SER A 175 -0.80 2.79 5.25
C SER A 175 0.28 2.83 6.31
N VAL A 176 -0.06 3.27 7.52
CA VAL A 176 0.91 3.48 8.60
C VAL A 176 0.64 2.51 9.73
N LYS A 177 1.68 1.76 10.10
CA LYS A 177 1.69 0.88 11.27
C LYS A 177 2.53 1.54 12.35
N THR A 178 2.01 1.57 13.57
CA THR A 178 2.72 2.14 14.72
C THR A 178 2.67 1.20 15.90
N ASP A 179 3.69 1.24 16.74
CA ASP A 179 3.82 0.40 17.94
C ASP A 179 3.00 0.89 19.13
N LYS A 180 2.39 2.08 19.02
CA LYS A 180 1.56 2.70 20.05
C LYS A 180 0.17 3.00 19.52
N ASN A 181 -0.83 3.00 20.39
CA ASN A 181 -2.18 3.40 20.03
C ASN A 181 -2.28 4.94 19.97
N ILE A 182 -1.65 5.53 18.96
CA ILE A 182 -1.59 6.98 18.73
C ILE A 182 -2.40 7.28 17.47
N ASN A 183 -3.25 8.30 17.53
CA ASN A 183 -3.92 8.84 16.36
C ASN A 183 -2.90 9.60 15.50
N VAL A 184 -2.44 8.97 14.42
CA VAL A 184 -1.52 9.56 13.45
C VAL A 184 -2.31 10.07 12.25
N SER A 185 -2.16 11.35 11.93
CA SER A 185 -2.68 11.89 10.69
C SER A 185 -1.84 11.40 9.52
N VAL A 186 -2.50 11.00 8.44
CA VAL A 186 -1.86 10.41 7.27
C VAL A 186 -2.23 11.25 6.06
N ASP A 187 -1.22 11.76 5.35
CA ASP A 187 -1.39 12.66 4.21
C ASP A 187 -0.47 12.26 3.05
N ILE A 188 -0.93 12.48 1.82
CA ILE A 188 -0.20 12.16 0.59
C ILE A 188 -0.26 13.38 -0.33
N ASP A 189 0.91 13.93 -0.62
CA ASP A 189 1.08 15.02 -1.58
C ASP A 189 1.86 14.49 -2.78
N LEU A 190 1.11 14.01 -3.78
CA LEU A 190 1.68 13.49 -5.02
C LEU A 190 1.79 14.65 -6.01
N ALA A 191 2.97 14.80 -6.62
CA ALA A 191 3.14 15.71 -7.73
C ALA A 191 2.05 15.44 -8.77
N SER A 192 1.23 16.45 -9.04
CA SER A 192 0.19 16.34 -10.07
C SER A 192 0.88 16.34 -11.42
N ASP A 193 0.62 15.32 -12.23
CA ASP A 193 1.05 15.27 -13.62
C ASP A 193 0.49 16.53 -14.31
N VAL A 194 1.36 17.51 -14.55
CA VAL A 194 1.03 18.66 -15.41
C VAL A 194 0.94 18.09 -16.82
N LYS A 195 -0.30 17.96 -17.29
CA LYS A 195 -0.65 17.57 -18.66
C LYS A 195 0.00 18.47 -19.70
#